data_AF-A0A382SUM7-F1
#
_entry.id   AF-A0A382SUM7-F1
#
_cell.length_a   1.000
_cell.length_b   1.000
_cell.length_c   1.000
_cell.angle_alpha   90.00
_cell.angle_beta   90.00
_cell.angle_gamma   90.00
#
_symmetry.space_group_name_H-M   'P 1'
#
loop_
_entity.id
_entity.type
_entity.pdbx_description
1 polymer ?
#
loop_
_entity_poly.entity_id
_entity_poly.type
_entity_poly.pdbx_seq_one_letter_code
_entity_poly.pdbx_strand_id
1 'polypeptide(L)'
;GGTTSKRISRLVTDVILQTMKAELDQVRMSDEILDALLALRAFLFEAVYENSDATVEFKKASGILRGLWEKVHEQPSSFLDEGIVATEGVDTAARDFLAGMTDRFAVGLYERLFIPKPWVELV
;
A
#
# COMPACT_ATOMS: atom_id res chain seq x y z
N GLY A 1 2.99 14.24 -24.42
CA GLY A 1 4.08 13.59 -25.19
C GLY A 1 3.65 12.20 -25.61
N GLY A 2 4.10 11.72 -26.78
CA GLY A 2 3.62 10.46 -27.37
C GLY A 2 4.15 9.15 -26.75
N THR A 3 5.09 9.21 -25.80
CA THR A 3 5.63 8.03 -25.11
C THR A 3 5.63 8.25 -23.60
N THR A 4 5.68 7.17 -22.81
CA THR A 4 5.75 7.23 -21.34
C THR A 4 6.94 8.05 -20.86
N SER A 5 8.14 7.80 -21.40
CA SER A 5 9.35 8.56 -21.06
C SER A 5 9.20 10.06 -21.35
N LYS A 6 8.63 10.43 -22.51
CA LYS A 6 8.38 11.85 -22.84
C LYS A 6 7.36 12.50 -21.92
N ARG A 7 6.34 11.77 -21.45
CA ARG A 7 5.36 12.29 -20.47
C ARG A 7 6.02 12.54 -19.12
N ILE A 8 6.79 11.58 -18.61
CA ILE A 8 7.52 11.71 -17.34
C ILE A 8 8.51 12.87 -17.40
N SER A 9 9.32 12.96 -18.47
CA SER A 9 10.28 14.05 -18.63
C SER A 9 9.59 15.42 -18.63
N ARG A 10 8.47 15.58 -19.34
CA ARG A 10 7.74 16.86 -19.37
C ARG A 10 7.16 17.23 -18.01
N LEU A 11 6.60 16.26 -17.27
CA LEU A 11 6.11 16.47 -15.90
C LEU A 11 7.25 16.92 -14.97
N VAL A 12 8.35 16.17 -14.93
CA VAL A 12 9.49 16.46 -14.05
C VAL A 12 10.11 17.82 -14.38
N THR A 13 10.35 18.10 -15.66
CA THR A 13 10.93 19.38 -16.08
C THR A 13 10.05 20.55 -15.70
N ASP A 14 8.73 20.46 -15.86
CA ASP A 14 7.82 21.55 -15.47
C ASP A 14 7.85 21.77 -13.95
N VAL A 15 7.80 20.71 -13.14
CA VAL A 15 7.88 20.83 -11.67
C VAL A 15 9.15 21.56 -11.26
N ILE A 16 10.31 21.19 -11.82
CA ILE A 16 11.59 21.85 -11.52
C ILE A 16 11.51 23.33 -11.88
N LEU A 17 11.10 23.66 -13.10
CA LEU A 17 11.08 25.04 -13.59
C LEU A 17 10.12 25.94 -12.80
N GLN A 18 8.93 25.44 -12.46
CA GLN A 18 7.92 26.23 -11.74
C GLN A 18 8.27 26.39 -10.25
N THR A 19 8.88 25.37 -9.65
CA THR A 19 9.38 25.44 -8.28
C THR A 19 10.56 26.43 -8.17
N MET A 20 11.48 26.41 -9.14
CA MET A 20 12.57 27.40 -9.22
C MET A 20 12.05 28.83 -9.40
N LYS A 21 11.03 29.04 -10.25
CA LYS A 21 10.38 30.36 -10.41
C LYS A 21 9.72 30.87 -9.14
N ALA A 22 9.39 29.99 -8.20
CA ALA A 22 8.84 30.33 -6.90
C ALA A 22 9.92 30.37 -5.80
N GLU A 23 11.20 30.55 -6.17
CA GLU A 23 12.32 30.64 -5.23
C GLU A 23 12.41 29.44 -4.27
N LEU A 24 11.97 28.25 -4.74
CA LEU A 24 11.97 27.00 -3.97
C LEU A 24 11.10 27.03 -2.70
N ASP A 25 10.18 28.00 -2.57
CA ASP A 25 9.28 28.13 -1.41
C ASP A 25 8.31 26.94 -1.29
N GLN A 26 7.79 26.46 -2.43
CA GLN A 26 6.93 25.29 -2.48
C GLN A 26 7.09 24.56 -3.82
N VAL A 27 6.82 23.25 -3.81
CA VAL A 27 6.76 22.46 -5.05
C VAL A 27 5.57 22.95 -5.88
N ARG A 28 5.85 23.44 -7.09
CA ARG A 28 4.83 23.95 -8.03
C ARG A 28 4.90 23.24 -9.36
N MET A 29 3.78 23.25 -10.06
CA MET A 29 3.65 22.89 -11.47
C MET A 29 2.76 23.92 -12.15
N SER A 30 2.82 23.99 -13.47
CA SER A 30 1.92 24.83 -14.26
C SER A 30 0.52 24.23 -14.32
N ASP A 31 -0.48 25.08 -14.52
CA ASP A 31 -1.89 24.65 -14.61
C ASP A 31 -2.09 23.64 -15.76
N GLU A 32 -1.45 23.85 -16.92
CA GLU A 32 -1.50 22.92 -18.06
C GLU A 32 -1.04 21.51 -17.68
N ILE A 33 0.07 21.43 -16.93
CA ILE A 33 0.66 20.15 -16.54
C ILE A 33 -0.12 19.50 -15.40
N LEU A 34 -0.64 20.31 -14.48
CA LEU A 34 -1.54 19.84 -13.41
C LEU A 34 -2.81 19.23 -14.00
N ASP A 35 -3.47 19.92 -14.92
CA ASP A 35 -4.70 19.44 -15.57
C ASP A 35 -4.45 18.13 -16.31
N ALA A 36 -3.35 18.04 -17.06
CA ALA A 36 -2.97 16.81 -17.75
C ALA A 36 -2.68 15.65 -16.77
N LEU A 37 -2.04 15.93 -15.63
CA LEU A 37 -1.77 14.93 -14.59
C LEU A 37 -3.07 14.46 -13.91
N LEU A 38 -3.98 15.38 -13.60
CA LEU A 38 -5.27 15.07 -13.01
C LEU A 38 -6.14 14.25 -13.97
N ALA A 39 -6.16 14.57 -15.26
CA ALA A 39 -6.85 13.79 -16.28
C ALA A 39 -6.26 12.37 -16.40
N LEU A 40 -4.93 12.24 -16.38
CA LEU A 40 -4.27 10.93 -16.36
C LEU A 40 -4.61 10.13 -15.10
N ARG A 41 -4.63 10.79 -13.93
CA ARG A 41 -5.01 10.17 -12.66
C ARG A 41 -6.45 9.66 -12.70
N ALA A 42 -7.39 10.46 -13.21
CA ALA A 42 -8.79 10.07 -13.36
C ALA A 42 -8.93 8.84 -14.26
N PHE A 43 -8.28 8.86 -15.43
CA PHE A 43 -8.27 7.71 -16.34
C PHE A 43 -7.71 6.44 -15.69
N LEU A 44 -6.59 6.54 -14.94
CA LEU A 44 -6.02 5.38 -14.24
C LEU A 44 -6.96 4.86 -13.16
N PHE A 45 -7.70 5.75 -12.48
CA PHE A 45 -8.66 5.36 -11.47
C PHE A 45 -9.79 4.52 -12.07
N GLU A 46 -10.41 5.01 -13.14
CA GLU A 46 -11.46 4.32 -13.88
C GLU A 46 -10.96 2.99 -14.49
N ALA A 47 -9.82 3.03 -15.19
CA ALA A 47 -9.36 1.88 -15.97
C ALA A 47 -8.71 0.77 -15.12
N VAL A 48 -8.12 1.10 -13.97
CA VAL A 48 -7.31 0.17 -13.18
C VAL A 48 -7.92 -0.11 -11.81
N TYR A 49 -8.34 0.94 -11.09
CA TYR A 49 -8.73 0.81 -9.68
C TYR A 49 -10.22 0.50 -9.49
N GLU A 50 -11.09 1.00 -10.35
CA GLU A 50 -12.55 0.78 -10.26
C GLU A 50 -13.04 -0.48 -10.99
N ASN A 51 -12.15 -1.23 -11.65
CA ASN A 51 -12.51 -2.49 -12.28
C ASN A 51 -12.92 -3.55 -11.22
N SER A 52 -13.91 -4.38 -11.54
CA SER A 52 -14.46 -5.41 -10.67
C SER A 52 -13.40 -6.37 -10.13
N ASP A 53 -12.40 -6.70 -10.95
CA ASP A 53 -11.36 -7.65 -10.58
C ASP A 53 -10.41 -7.07 -9.52
N ALA A 54 -10.02 -5.80 -9.68
CA ALA A 54 -9.22 -5.08 -8.68
C ALA A 54 -9.98 -4.98 -7.34
N THR A 55 -11.28 -4.68 -7.41
CA THR A 55 -12.14 -4.59 -6.23
C THR A 55 -12.22 -5.92 -5.46
N VAL A 56 -12.25 -7.06 -6.15
CA VAL A 56 -12.25 -8.39 -5.51
C VAL A 56 -10.93 -8.66 -4.78
N GLU A 57 -9.80 -8.38 -5.40
CA GLU A 57 -8.49 -8.56 -4.76
C GLU A 57 -8.29 -7.62 -3.56
N PHE A 58 -8.75 -6.37 -3.65
CA PHE A 58 -8.75 -5.45 -2.49
C PHE A 58 -9.58 -5.99 -1.33
N LYS A 59 -10.76 -6.58 -1.59
CA LYS A 59 -11.58 -7.21 -0.54
C LYS A 59 -10.86 -8.38 0.11
N LYS A 60 -10.18 -9.24 -0.67
CA LYS A 60 -9.38 -10.35 -0.13
C LYS A 60 -8.23 -9.85 0.73
N ALA A 61 -7.46 -8.88 0.24
CA ALA A 61 -6.34 -8.28 0.97
C ALA A 61 -6.80 -7.63 2.28
N SER A 62 -7.91 -6.88 2.25
CA SER A 62 -8.51 -6.30 3.46
C SER A 62 -8.96 -7.38 4.45
N GLY A 63 -9.53 -8.49 3.97
CA GLY A 63 -9.87 -9.64 4.79
C GLY A 63 -8.66 -10.28 5.47
N ILE A 64 -7.56 -10.46 4.74
CA ILE A 64 -6.29 -10.97 5.27
C ILE A 64 -5.78 -10.06 6.38
N LEU A 65 -5.65 -8.75 6.11
CA LEU A 65 -5.12 -7.79 7.08
C LEU A 65 -5.99 -7.70 8.33
N ARG A 66 -7.32 -7.74 8.19
CA ARG A 66 -8.23 -7.77 9.35
C ARG A 66 -8.04 -9.03 10.20
N GLY A 67 -7.97 -10.21 9.57
CA GLY A 67 -7.75 -11.45 10.31
C GLY A 67 -6.40 -11.46 11.02
N LEU A 68 -5.34 -10.97 10.37
CA LEU A 68 -4.03 -10.84 11.00
C LEU A 68 -4.05 -9.83 12.16
N TRP A 69 -4.71 -8.69 11.99
CA TRP A 69 -4.88 -7.68 13.03
C TRP A 69 -5.53 -8.28 14.28
N GLU A 70 -6.67 -8.95 14.12
CA GLU A 70 -7.38 -9.63 15.21
C GLU A 70 -6.46 -10.67 15.88
N LYS A 71 -5.76 -11.50 15.09
CA LYS A 71 -4.93 -12.56 15.64
C LYS A 71 -3.72 -12.06 16.42
N VAL A 72 -3.13 -10.95 15.97
CA VAL A 72 -2.03 -10.28 16.68
C VAL A 72 -2.52 -9.73 18.02
N HIS A 73 -3.74 -9.17 18.08
CA HIS A 73 -4.30 -8.66 19.35
C HIS A 73 -4.70 -9.77 20.32
N GLU A 74 -5.15 -10.92 19.84
CA GLU A 74 -5.42 -12.09 20.68
C GLU A 74 -4.16 -12.63 21.35
N GLN A 75 -3.01 -12.56 20.67
CA GLN A 75 -1.75 -13.14 21.12
C GLN A 75 -0.54 -12.22 20.89
N PRO A 76 -0.49 -11.02 21.51
CA PRO A 76 0.52 -10.01 21.20
C PRO A 76 1.96 -10.50 21.37
N SER A 77 2.23 -11.24 22.46
CA SER A 77 3.57 -11.77 22.77
C SER A 77 4.10 -12.80 21.75
N SER A 78 3.23 -13.36 20.90
CA SER A 78 3.66 -14.30 19.84
C SER A 78 4.15 -13.60 18.57
N PHE A 79 3.82 -12.32 18.40
CA PHE A 79 4.06 -11.58 17.16
C PHE A 79 4.82 -10.27 17.36
N LEU A 80 4.65 -9.65 18.53
CA LEU A 80 5.12 -8.31 18.83
C LEU A 80 6.23 -8.34 19.88
N ASP A 81 7.14 -7.39 19.77
CA ASP A 81 8.17 -7.16 20.78
C ASP A 81 7.53 -6.56 22.05
N GLU A 82 7.74 -7.21 23.19
CA GLU A 82 7.17 -6.78 24.47
C GLU A 82 7.68 -5.41 24.92
N GLY A 83 8.91 -5.04 24.55
CA GLY A 83 9.47 -3.72 24.82
C GLY A 83 8.71 -2.63 24.06
N ILE A 84 8.46 -2.84 22.77
CA ILE A 84 7.68 -1.91 21.94
C ILE A 84 6.24 -1.81 22.45
N VAL A 85 5.61 -2.94 22.78
CA VAL A 85 4.24 -2.92 23.34
C VAL A 85 4.20 -2.14 24.66
N ALA A 86 5.21 -2.28 25.52
CA ALA A 86 5.28 -1.55 26.78
C ALA A 86 5.48 -0.03 26.59
N THR A 87 6.20 0.39 25.54
CA THR A 87 6.49 1.81 25.28
C THR A 87 5.44 2.51 24.43
N GLU A 88 4.85 1.81 23.45
CA GLU A 88 4.01 2.41 22.40
C GLU A 88 2.57 1.87 22.36
N GLY A 89 2.29 0.79 23.12
CA GLY A 89 1.00 0.12 23.15
C GLY A 89 0.84 -0.92 22.04
N VAL A 90 -0.11 -1.84 22.28
CA VAL A 90 -0.37 -2.99 21.39
C VAL A 90 -0.85 -2.57 20.00
N ASP A 91 -1.71 -1.55 19.91
CA ASP A 91 -2.26 -1.08 18.64
C ASP A 91 -1.16 -0.51 17.71
N THR A 92 -0.25 0.30 18.27
CA THR A 92 0.86 0.90 17.51
C THR A 92 1.82 -0.20 17.04
N ALA A 93 2.21 -1.08 17.96
CA ALA A 93 3.09 -2.21 17.66
C ALA A 93 2.48 -3.14 16.60
N ALA A 94 1.19 -3.44 16.70
CA ALA A 94 0.47 -4.26 15.73
C ALA A 94 0.40 -3.57 14.36
N ARG A 95 0.05 -2.28 14.31
CA ARG A 95 0.00 -1.52 13.05
C ARG A 95 1.34 -1.56 12.33
N ASP A 96 2.42 -1.32 13.06
CA ASP A 96 3.75 -1.24 12.47
C ASP A 96 4.26 -2.63 12.06
N PHE A 97 3.93 -3.67 12.83
CA PHE A 97 4.17 -5.06 12.44
C PHE A 97 3.44 -5.44 11.14
N LEU A 98 2.14 -5.13 11.01
CA LEU A 98 1.37 -5.40 9.79
C LEU A 98 1.87 -4.58 8.60
N ALA A 99 2.15 -3.28 8.80
CA ALA A 99 2.66 -2.40 7.75
C ALA A 99 4.08 -2.78 7.29
N GLY A 100 4.87 -3.41 8.15
CA GLY A 100 6.20 -3.92 7.85
C GLY A 100 6.23 -5.24 7.07
N MET A 101 5.08 -5.89 6.86
CA MET A 101 5.02 -7.16 6.13
C MET A 101 5.18 -6.95 4.63
N THR A 102 5.85 -7.90 3.98
CA THR A 102 5.71 -8.08 2.52
C THR A 102 4.41 -8.84 2.23
N ASP A 103 3.81 -8.62 1.04
CA ASP A 103 2.60 -9.33 0.62
C ASP A 103 2.73 -10.86 0.77
N ARG A 104 3.87 -11.42 0.32
CA ARG A 104 4.15 -12.85 0.42
C ARG A 104 4.18 -13.34 1.87
N PHE A 105 4.72 -12.53 2.78
CA PHE A 105 4.74 -12.87 4.20
C PHE A 105 3.34 -12.81 4.81
N ALA A 106 2.56 -11.76 4.53
CA ALA A 106 1.20 -11.59 5.04
C ALA A 106 0.29 -12.75 4.60
N VAL A 107 0.31 -13.10 3.31
CA VAL A 107 -0.45 -14.24 2.78
C VAL A 107 -0.01 -15.54 3.46
N GLY A 108 1.29 -15.83 3.48
CA GLY A 108 1.80 -17.07 4.08
C GLY A 108 1.53 -17.16 5.60
N LEU A 109 1.54 -16.04 6.32
CA LEU A 109 1.17 -16.00 7.73
C LEU A 109 -0.32 -16.28 7.91
N TYR A 110 -1.17 -15.66 7.11
CA TYR A 110 -2.61 -15.89 7.14
C TYR A 110 -2.95 -17.36 6.85
N GLU A 111 -2.33 -17.96 5.82
CA GLU A 111 -2.52 -19.38 5.52
C GLU A 111 -2.15 -20.28 6.70
N ARG A 112 -1.02 -20.02 7.38
CA ARG A 112 -0.60 -20.81 8.55
C ARG A 112 -1.55 -20.69 9.74
N LEU A 113 -2.16 -19.52 9.93
CA LEU A 113 -3.00 -19.23 11.10
C LEU A 113 -4.45 -19.67 10.90
N PHE A 114 -4.96 -19.59 9.67
CA PHE A 114 -6.39 -19.74 9.39
C PHE A 114 -6.73 -20.92 8.48
N ILE A 115 -5.77 -21.50 7.75
CA ILE A 115 -6.02 -22.65 6.86
C ILE A 115 -5.48 -23.92 7.53
N PRO A 116 -6.36 -24.87 7.90
CA PRO A 116 -5.92 -26.17 8.42
C PRO A 116 -5.06 -26.89 7.39
N LYS A 117 -3.96 -27.52 7.84
CA LYS A 117 -3.20 -28.39 6.95
C LYS A 117 -4.06 -29.61 6.59
N PRO A 118 -4.17 -29.99 5.31
CA PRO A 118 -4.80 -31.23 4.94
C PRO A 118 -4.06 -32.39 5.60
N TRP A 119 -4.80 -33.37 6.10
CA TRP A 119 -4.24 -34.65 6.52
C TRP A 119 -3.78 -35.36 5.23
N VAL A 120 -2.49 -35.30 4.94
CA VAL A 120 -1.91 -36.22 3.94
C VAL A 120 -1.84 -37.57 4.64
N GLU A 121 -2.76 -38.46 4.29
CA GLU A 121 -2.58 -39.90 4.56
C GLU A 121 -1.24 -40.31 3.95
N LEU A 122 -0.33 -40.74 4.81
CA LEU A 122 0.82 -41.54 4.42
C LEU A 122 0.27 -42.81 3.75
N VAL A 123 0.48 -42.94 2.45
CA VAL A 123 0.48 -44.23 1.74
C VAL A 123 1.91 -44.55 1.40
#